data_AF-A0A177HJW7-F1
#
_entry.id   AF-A0A177HJW7-F1
#
_cell.length_a   1.000
_cell.length_b   1.000
_cell.length_c   1.000
_cell.angle_alpha   90.00
_cell.angle_beta   90.00
_cell.angle_gamma   90.00
#
_symmetry.space_group_name_H-M   'P 1'
#
loop_
_entity.id
_entity.type
_entity.pdbx_description
1 polymer ?
#
loop_
_entity_poly.entity_id
_entity_poly.type
_entity_poly.pdbx_seq_one_letter_code
_entity_poly.pdbx_strand_id
1 'polypeptide(L)'
;MRELFARLQAKHGGPRILILTTSDLDEHVYDALAAGASGFLLKDVTAERLFDAVRVIASGEALLAPTVTRRLIAEFARLRPPQQRSPVL
;
A
#
# COMPACT_ATOMS: atom_id res chain seq x y z
N MET A 1 7.52 -6.93 11.47
CA MET A 1 7.40 -6.79 10.00
C MET A 1 8.57 -6.02 9.37
N ARG A 2 8.95 -4.85 9.88
CA ARG A 2 10.00 -3.99 9.30
C ARG A 2 11.32 -4.71 8.95
N GLU A 3 11.82 -5.56 9.85
CA GLU A 3 13.07 -6.31 9.64
C GLU A 3 12.94 -7.40 8.56
N LEU A 4 11.78 -8.04 8.43
CA LEU A 4 11.50 -8.99 7.34
C LEU A 4 11.52 -8.28 5.98
N PHE A 5 10.86 -7.12 5.88
CA PHE A 5 10.85 -6.32 4.65
C PHE A 5 12.25 -5.84 4.28
N ALA A 6 13.02 -5.33 5.26
CA ALA A 6 14.40 -4.91 5.05
C ALA A 6 15.27 -6.06 4.51
N ARG A 7 15.12 -7.28 5.07
CA ARG A 7 15.86 -8.46 4.60
C ARG A 7 15.46 -8.90 3.20
N LEU A 8 14.18 -8.77 2.82
CA LEU A 8 13.69 -9.14 1.49
C LEU A 8 14.13 -8.13 0.43
N GLN A 9 14.18 -6.84 0.76
CA GLN A 9 14.57 -5.77 -0.17
C GLN A 9 16.08 -5.53 -0.29
N ALA A 10 16.88 -5.94 0.70
CA ALA A 10 18.34 -5.85 0.64
C ALA A 10 18.97 -6.68 -0.50
N LYS A 11 18.20 -7.58 -1.14
CA LYS A 11 18.60 -8.24 -2.39
C LYS A 11 18.26 -7.35 -3.58
N HIS A 12 19.24 -7.04 -4.43
CA HIS A 12 18.98 -6.41 -5.73
C HIS A 12 17.94 -7.24 -6.51
N GLY A 13 16.83 -6.61 -6.90
CA GLY A 13 15.69 -7.31 -7.52
C GLY A 13 14.82 -8.09 -6.52
N GLY A 14 14.73 -7.65 -5.26
CA GLY A 14 13.92 -8.27 -4.21
C GLY A 14 12.46 -8.52 -4.60
N PRO A 15 11.78 -9.47 -3.92
CA PRO A 15 10.45 -9.90 -4.30
C PRO A 15 9.43 -8.77 -4.17
N ARG A 16 8.43 -8.78 -5.04
CA ARG A 16 7.22 -7.97 -4.86
C ARG A 16 6.41 -8.56 -3.71
N ILE A 17 5.86 -7.70 -2.85
CA ILE A 17 5.18 -8.15 -1.62
C ILE A 17 3.71 -7.75 -1.68
N LEU A 18 2.82 -8.76 -1.67
CA LEU A 18 1.39 -8.61 -1.48
C LEU A 18 1.03 -9.03 -0.05
N ILE A 19 0.31 -8.17 0.66
CA ILE A 19 -0.22 -8.47 2.00
C ILE A 19 -1.68 -8.86 1.90
N LEU A 20 -2.05 -9.95 2.57
CA LEU A 20 -3.44 -10.34 2.85
C LEU A 20 -3.72 -10.13 4.34
N THR A 21 -4.76 -9.35 4.68
CA THR A 21 -5.13 -9.07 6.07
C THR A 21 -6.60 -9.36 6.36
N THR A 22 -6.91 -9.78 7.58
CA THR A 22 -8.30 -9.88 8.05
C THR A 22 -8.83 -8.57 8.62
N SER A 23 -7.95 -7.63 8.96
CA SER A 23 -8.33 -6.35 9.56
C SER A 23 -8.12 -5.21 8.60
N ASP A 24 -9.09 -4.32 8.59
CA ASP A 24 -9.25 -3.25 7.65
C ASP A 24 -8.03 -2.33 7.70
N LEU A 25 -7.63 -1.81 8.86
CA LEU A 25 -6.52 -0.87 9.03
C LEU A 25 -6.39 -0.44 10.50
N ASP A 26 -5.19 -0.49 11.08
CA ASP A 26 -4.82 0.38 12.20
C ASP A 26 -3.41 0.98 11.99
N GLU A 27 -2.34 0.21 12.20
CA GLU A 27 -0.95 0.71 12.17
C GLU A 27 -0.06 -0.01 11.15
N HIS A 28 -0.36 -1.28 10.88
CA HIS A 28 0.47 -2.15 10.06
C HIS A 28 0.47 -1.84 8.56
N VAL A 29 -0.58 -1.20 8.05
CA VAL A 29 -0.74 -0.92 6.61
C VAL A 29 0.23 0.16 6.15
N TYR A 30 0.33 1.25 6.91
CA TYR A 30 1.25 2.35 6.58
C TYR A 30 2.70 1.90 6.73
N ASP A 31 3.03 1.17 7.79
CA ASP A 31 4.35 0.59 7.97
C ASP A 31 4.72 -0.37 6.84
N ALA A 32 3.78 -1.19 6.38
CA ALA A 32 3.99 -2.09 5.26
C ALA A 32 4.22 -1.34 3.93
N LEU A 33 3.42 -0.32 3.65
CA LEU A 33 3.58 0.51 2.47
C LEU A 33 4.89 1.30 2.50
N ALA A 34 5.23 1.91 3.64
CA ALA A 34 6.51 2.59 3.85
C ALA A 34 7.70 1.63 3.74
N ALA A 35 7.52 0.36 4.14
CA ALA A 35 8.50 -0.69 3.95
C ALA A 35 8.53 -1.24 2.52
N GLY A 36 7.74 -0.73 1.58
CA GLY A 36 7.76 -1.09 0.15
C GLY A 36 6.88 -2.28 -0.23
N ALA A 37 5.79 -2.53 0.49
CA ALA A 37 4.75 -3.44 0.02
C ALA A 37 4.22 -2.99 -1.34
N SER A 38 4.07 -3.94 -2.27
CA SER A 38 3.59 -3.70 -3.63
C SER A 38 2.07 -3.80 -3.74
N GLY A 39 1.41 -4.41 -2.77
CA GLY A 39 -0.05 -4.40 -2.72
C GLY A 39 -0.63 -4.88 -1.41
N PHE A 40 -1.93 -4.67 -1.28
CA PHE A 40 -2.68 -4.90 -0.05
C PHE A 40 -4.11 -5.34 -0.36
N LEU A 41 -4.51 -6.50 0.14
CA LEU A 41 -5.85 -7.07 0.00
C LEU A 41 -6.40 -7.54 1.34
N LEU A 42 -7.73 -7.56 1.44
CA LEU A 42 -8.41 -8.23 2.54
C LEU A 42 -8.43 -9.75 2.29
N LYS A 43 -8.43 -10.54 3.38
CA LYS A 43 -8.33 -12.00 3.36
C LYS A 43 -9.62 -12.67 2.86
N ASP A 44 -10.72 -11.94 2.80
CA ASP A 44 -12.01 -12.37 2.25
C ASP A 44 -12.09 -12.27 0.71
N VAL A 45 -11.02 -11.79 0.06
CA VAL A 45 -10.89 -11.75 -1.40
C VAL A 45 -11.05 -13.14 -2.01
N THR A 46 -11.73 -13.24 -3.16
CA THR A 46 -11.84 -14.51 -3.89
C THR A 46 -10.49 -14.96 -4.43
N ALA A 47 -10.36 -16.26 -4.70
CA ALA A 47 -9.15 -16.80 -5.30
C ALA A 47 -8.81 -16.15 -6.65
N GLU A 48 -9.81 -15.92 -7.52
CA GLU A 48 -9.56 -15.26 -8.81
C GLU A 48 -9.00 -13.86 -8.61
N ARG A 49 -9.59 -13.08 -7.69
CA ARG A 49 -9.13 -11.73 -7.38
C ARG A 49 -7.73 -11.70 -6.78
N LEU A 50 -7.36 -12.71 -5.98
CA LEU A 50 -6.00 -12.86 -5.50
C LEU A 50 -5.01 -13.13 -6.65
N PHE A 51 -5.35 -14.03 -7.57
CA PHE A 51 -4.51 -14.31 -8.75
C PHE A 51 -4.32 -13.07 -9.63
N ASP A 52 -5.39 -12.31 -9.85
CA ASP A 52 -5.31 -11.06 -10.61
C ASP A 52 -4.39 -10.05 -9.94
N ALA A 53 -4.48 -9.90 -8.61
CA ALA A 53 -3.61 -9.01 -7.86
C ALA A 53 -2.14 -9.42 -7.95
N VAL A 54 -1.83 -10.73 -7.88
CA VAL A 54 -0.46 -11.23 -8.07
C VAL A 54 0.06 -10.85 -9.47
N ARG A 55 -0.75 -10.99 -10.51
CA ARG A 55 -0.36 -10.62 -11.89
C ARG A 55 -0.09 -9.13 -12.03
N VAL A 56 -0.96 -8.28 -11.49
CA VAL A 56 -0.79 -6.82 -11.48
C VAL A 56 0.50 -6.43 -10.73
N ILE A 57 0.74 -7.03 -9.58
CA ILE A 57 1.94 -6.72 -8.79
C ILE A 57 3.22 -7.17 -9.50
N ALA A 58 3.16 -8.33 -10.17
CA ALA A 58 4.25 -8.85 -10.98
C ALA A 58 4.53 -8.00 -12.23
N SER A 59 3.52 -7.32 -12.82
CA SER A 59 3.70 -6.45 -13.99
C SER A 59 4.46 -5.16 -13.68
N GLY A 60 4.56 -4.80 -12.41
CA GLY A 60 5.19 -3.55 -12.00
C GLY A 60 4.27 -2.65 -11.18
N GLU A 61 2.97 -2.91 -11.21
CA GLU A 61 1.94 -2.04 -10.66
C GLU A 61 1.69 -2.32 -9.17
N ALA A 62 0.91 -1.43 -8.56
CA ALA A 62 0.48 -1.57 -7.18
C ALA A 62 -1.04 -1.70 -7.11
N LEU A 63 -1.53 -2.54 -6.20
CA LEU A 63 -2.96 -2.77 -6.02
C LEU A 63 -3.34 -2.71 -4.54
N LEU A 64 -4.35 -1.90 -4.24
CA LEU A 64 -4.82 -1.66 -2.88
C LEU A 64 -6.33 -1.91 -2.79
N ALA A 65 -6.75 -2.56 -1.71
CA ALA A 65 -8.16 -2.71 -1.37
C ALA A 65 -8.85 -1.33 -1.26
N PRO A 66 -10.13 -1.19 -1.68
CA PRO A 66 -10.83 0.10 -1.66
C PRO A 66 -10.81 0.82 -0.30
N THR A 67 -10.92 0.08 0.80
CA THR A 67 -10.89 0.60 2.16
C THR A 67 -9.54 1.25 2.51
N VAL A 68 -8.44 0.60 2.11
CA VAL A 68 -7.07 1.11 2.27
C VAL A 68 -6.83 2.35 1.41
N THR A 69 -7.24 2.30 0.14
CA THR A 69 -7.13 3.44 -0.78
C THR A 69 -7.84 4.67 -0.24
N ARG A 70 -9.07 4.52 0.27
CA ARG A 70 -9.84 5.63 0.84
C ARG A 70 -9.14 6.27 2.03
N ARG A 71 -8.58 5.47 2.95
CA ARG A 71 -7.85 5.99 4.12
C ARG A 71 -6.56 6.69 3.71
N LEU A 72 -5.77 6.12 2.79
CA LEU A 72 -4.56 6.77 2.28
C LEU A 72 -4.85 8.13 1.65
N ILE A 73 -5.93 8.24 0.86
CA ILE A 73 -6.35 9.52 0.29
C ILE A 73 -6.72 10.52 1.39
N ALA A 74 -7.46 10.08 2.41
CA ALA A 74 -7.84 10.93 3.53
C ALA A 74 -6.62 11.43 4.33
N GLU A 75 -5.65 10.55 4.64
CA GLU A 75 -4.42 10.94 5.33
C GLU A 75 -3.55 11.85 4.47
N PHE A 76 -3.38 11.54 3.19
CA PHE A 76 -2.63 12.39 2.27
C PHE A 76 -3.23 13.80 2.18
N ALA A 77 -4.55 13.90 2.14
CA ALA A 77 -5.25 15.20 2.14
C ALA A 77 -5.04 15.97 3.45
N ARG A 78 -4.95 15.29 4.61
CA ARG A 78 -4.65 15.92 5.90
C ARG A 78 -3.23 16.45 6.00
N LEU A 79 -2.26 15.68 5.48
CA LEU A 79 -0.83 16.02 5.58
C LEU A 79 -0.41 17.14 4.62
N ARG A 80 -1.20 17.42 3.57
CA ARG A 80 -0.93 18.53 2.66
C ARG A 80 -1.24 19.86 3.36
N PRO A 81 -0.25 20.72 3.63
CA PRO A 81 -0.52 22.05 4.19
C PRO A 81 -1.50 22.79 3.27
N PRO A 82 -2.42 23.60 3.81
CA PRO A 82 -3.20 24.50 2.98
C PRO A 82 -2.21 25.29 2.13
N GLN A 83 -2.30 25.15 0.81
CA GLN A 83 -1.54 26.03 -0.08
C GLN A 83 -2.01 27.45 0.28
N GLN A 84 -1.14 28.24 0.91
CA GLN A 84 -1.38 29.67 1.08
C GLN A 84 -1.63 30.19 -0.33
N ARG A 85 -2.90 30.46 -0.66
CA ARG A 85 -3.26 31.24 -1.83
C ARG A 85 -2.56 32.57 -1.61
N SER A 86 -1.45 32.79 -2.31
CA SER A 86 -0.86 34.13 -2.40
C SER A 86 -1.98 35.05 -2.88
N PRO A 87 -2.35 36.08 -2.11
CA PRO A 87 -3.33 37.04 -2.59
C PRO A 87 -2.76 37.66 -3.86
N VAL A 88 -3.49 37.49 -4.96
CA VAL A 88 -3.19 38.16 -6.22
C VAL A 88 -3.44 39.64 -5.96
N LEU A 89 -2.36 40.44 -5.95
CA LEU A 89 -2.42 41.90 -5.97
C LEU A 89 -2.62 42.38 -7.41
#